data_AF-D4XVE0-F1
#
_entry.id   AF-D4XVE0-F1
#
_cell.length_a   1.000
_cell.length_b   1.000
_cell.length_c   1.000
_cell.angle_alpha   90.00
_cell.angle_beta   90.00
_cell.angle_gamma   90.00
#
_symmetry.space_group_name_H-M   'P 1'
#
loop_
_entity.id
_entity.type
_entity.pdbx_description
1 polymer ?
#
loop_
_entity_poly.entity_id
_entity_poly.type
_entity_poly.pdbx_seq_one_letter_code
_entity_poly.pdbx_strand_id
1 'polypeptide(L)'
;MVDTANIVKEASKKLIAKSNFTALDFVVMAAYILAILGMGIWFSIAAKKAKETNSDDYFTGGSKIPTWVIGFSIWATTLSAITFIALPANAYNNGWLFAFSQLTIIIFAPVLIKFVIPFFRRMKESTAYAYLHARFHYALRAFSSILFILFHIFRMGIVLYIPANALSLVVPLDPWVLVIIMGVVVVITTYLGGQRGVLWQDAIQGIILLLGIVLIIVFSLYNIFGTGNGTNGKESIKYAQLLKASDLHVTLVGIGIPLILVSRYIEVIYTYVGGQDVVQRYKASKKTTNINKSIWINAGLALITILLFYGAGSALYTYYDGMAITQIDPAIKHTNQLVPYFIFTVLPTGIAGLIISAVFAASQSTMSSSLSSLVNSIIVDFVKVFAKKFSNNEKKLFLLSKILIGAFGAFGVICGIAFTLTNLGDIINYFLGVVGLFGAPTAAIFMLGMFTKRTSWISALIGMVTGFLVGLIIWIFSTPDFVGGKEFVKFNSGWVGVFGFFVTLLVGYLTSFIFPNKKNITNLSWHTLTPEFKELIALEKTIEKAAKKKQNADKEILRYDELIRKLEMSAE
;
A
#
# COMPACT_ATOMS: atom_id res chain seq x y z
N MET A 1 -10.08 -33.13 -8.97
CA MET A 1 -10.49 -31.77 -8.55
C MET A 1 -11.69 -31.77 -7.59
N VAL A 2 -12.68 -32.67 -7.74
CA VAL A 2 -13.83 -32.78 -6.82
C VAL A 2 -13.42 -33.21 -5.39
N ASP A 3 -12.41 -34.09 -5.25
CA ASP A 3 -11.92 -34.54 -3.94
C ASP A 3 -11.30 -33.42 -3.09
N THR A 4 -10.46 -32.57 -3.67
CA THR A 4 -9.74 -31.54 -2.91
C THR A 4 -10.69 -30.48 -2.34
N ALA A 5 -11.73 -30.11 -3.08
CA ALA A 5 -12.74 -29.17 -2.63
C ALA A 5 -13.61 -29.75 -1.50
N ASN A 6 -13.98 -31.03 -1.59
CA ASN A 6 -14.72 -31.72 -0.54
C ASN A 6 -13.89 -31.88 0.73
N ILE A 7 -12.61 -32.23 0.62
CA ILE A 7 -11.67 -32.32 1.75
C ILE A 7 -11.53 -30.96 2.47
N VAL A 8 -11.38 -29.86 1.72
CA VAL A 8 -11.29 -28.50 2.30
C VAL A 8 -12.61 -28.11 2.99
N LYS A 9 -13.75 -28.42 2.38
CA LYS A 9 -15.07 -28.14 2.94
C LYS A 9 -15.33 -28.94 4.22
N GLU A 10 -14.89 -30.18 4.28
CA GLU A 10 -15.02 -31.03 5.46
C GLU A 10 -14.07 -30.62 6.59
N ALA A 11 -12.83 -30.23 6.26
CA ALA A 11 -11.89 -29.63 7.22
C ALA A 11 -12.43 -28.30 7.79
N SER A 12 -12.98 -27.44 6.95
CA SER A 12 -13.64 -26.19 7.38
C SER A 12 -14.84 -26.47 8.29
N LYS A 13 -15.70 -27.44 7.97
CA LYS A 13 -16.80 -27.84 8.86
C LYS A 13 -16.31 -28.32 10.24
N LYS A 14 -15.23 -29.10 10.29
CA LYS A 14 -14.63 -29.55 11.56
C LYS A 14 -14.03 -28.39 12.36
N LEU A 15 -13.43 -27.41 11.70
CA LEU A 15 -12.91 -26.19 12.34
C LEU A 15 -14.05 -25.32 12.89
N ILE A 16 -15.10 -25.09 12.10
CA ILE A 16 -16.27 -24.32 12.53
C ILE A 16 -16.96 -24.99 13.72
N ALA A 17 -17.05 -26.33 13.74
CA ALA A 17 -17.62 -27.06 14.87
C ALA A 17 -16.81 -26.94 16.17
N LYS A 18 -15.50 -26.64 16.09
CA LYS A 18 -14.62 -26.37 17.23
C LYS A 18 -14.53 -24.88 17.58
N SER A 19 -15.22 -24.02 16.85
CA SER A 19 -15.07 -22.57 16.92
C SER A 19 -15.75 -21.98 18.16
N ASN A 20 -15.09 -21.03 18.81
CA ASN A 20 -15.69 -20.16 19.83
C ASN A 20 -16.47 -18.98 19.23
N PHE A 21 -16.72 -18.98 17.91
CA PHE A 21 -17.41 -17.87 17.23
C PHE A 21 -18.92 -17.89 17.53
N THR A 22 -19.45 -16.76 17.97
CA THR A 22 -20.84 -16.64 18.46
C THR A 22 -21.60 -15.50 17.81
N ALA A 23 -22.90 -15.39 18.13
CA ALA A 23 -23.72 -14.24 17.74
C ALA A 23 -23.12 -12.90 18.20
N LEU A 24 -22.40 -12.87 19.33
CA LEU A 24 -21.76 -11.64 19.81
C LEU A 24 -20.68 -11.15 18.84
N ASP A 25 -19.92 -12.05 18.24
CA ASP A 25 -18.89 -11.70 17.25
C ASP A 25 -19.51 -11.09 15.99
N PHE A 26 -20.64 -11.64 15.54
CA PHE A 26 -21.42 -11.04 14.44
C PHE A 26 -21.94 -9.65 14.79
N VAL A 27 -22.42 -9.42 16.02
CA VAL A 27 -22.85 -8.10 16.48
C VAL A 27 -21.70 -7.10 16.46
N VAL A 28 -20.52 -7.50 16.92
CA VAL A 28 -19.31 -6.65 16.88
C VAL A 28 -18.93 -6.29 15.44
N MET A 29 -18.93 -7.27 14.53
CA MET A 29 -18.65 -7.03 13.12
C MET A 29 -19.69 -6.09 12.49
N ALA A 30 -20.97 -6.29 12.78
CA ALA A 30 -22.04 -5.42 12.31
C ALA A 30 -21.89 -3.99 12.84
N ALA A 31 -21.57 -3.83 14.12
CA ALA A 31 -21.31 -2.52 14.72
C ALA A 31 -20.13 -1.80 14.05
N TYR A 32 -19.04 -2.51 13.77
CA TYR A 32 -17.92 -1.98 13.00
C TYR A 32 -18.36 -1.51 11.60
N ILE A 33 -19.08 -2.35 10.85
CA ILE A 33 -19.57 -2.00 9.49
C ILE A 33 -20.47 -0.77 9.53
N LEU A 34 -21.42 -0.72 10.46
CA LEU A 34 -22.33 0.43 10.63
C LEU A 34 -21.57 1.70 10.99
N ALA A 35 -20.54 1.62 11.83
CA ALA A 35 -19.69 2.76 12.17
C ALA A 35 -18.94 3.30 10.94
N ILE A 36 -18.35 2.42 10.11
CA ILE A 36 -17.66 2.82 8.88
C ILE A 36 -18.64 3.46 7.88
N LEU A 37 -19.81 2.85 7.67
CA LEU A 37 -20.87 3.40 6.80
C LEU A 37 -21.35 4.78 7.30
N GLY A 38 -21.58 4.91 8.60
CA GLY A 38 -21.96 6.15 9.26
C GLY A 38 -20.93 7.26 9.05
N MET A 39 -19.63 6.93 9.13
CA MET A 39 -18.57 7.88 8.80
C MET A 39 -18.60 8.31 7.33
N GLY A 40 -18.86 7.41 6.40
CA GLY A 40 -19.01 7.75 4.98
C GLY A 40 -20.13 8.76 4.74
N ILE A 41 -21.28 8.57 5.39
CA ILE A 41 -22.42 9.49 5.35
C ILE A 41 -22.03 10.83 6.00
N TRP A 42 -21.39 10.81 7.17
CA TRP A 42 -20.94 12.01 7.87
C TRP A 42 -20.02 12.88 7.00
N PHE A 43 -19.03 12.28 6.34
CA PHE A 43 -18.12 13.02 5.46
C PHE A 43 -18.79 13.55 4.20
N SER A 44 -19.78 12.84 3.66
CA SER A 44 -20.61 13.34 2.56
C SER A 44 -21.38 14.61 2.97
N ILE A 45 -21.99 14.60 4.16
CA ILE A 45 -22.69 15.78 4.72
C ILE A 45 -21.70 16.92 4.97
N ALA A 46 -20.54 16.61 5.56
CA ALA A 46 -19.50 17.59 5.86
C ALA A 46 -18.94 18.26 4.59
N ALA A 47 -18.73 17.50 3.51
CA ALA A 47 -18.26 18.02 2.22
C ALA A 47 -19.30 18.95 1.58
N LYS A 48 -20.58 18.57 1.60
CA LYS A 48 -21.68 19.45 1.13
C LYS A 48 -21.74 20.75 1.92
N LYS A 49 -21.65 20.68 3.26
CA LYS A 49 -21.63 21.87 4.13
C LYS A 49 -20.44 22.78 3.85
N ALA A 50 -19.29 22.20 3.53
CA ALA A 50 -18.06 22.92 3.17
C ALA A 50 -18.05 23.45 1.72
N LYS A 51 -19.10 23.18 0.91
CA LYS A 51 -19.16 23.47 -0.53
C LYS A 51 -18.04 22.81 -1.35
N GLU A 52 -17.51 21.69 -0.84
CA GLU A 52 -16.44 20.89 -1.44
C GLU A 52 -17.07 19.86 -2.42
N THR A 53 -17.69 20.34 -3.51
CA THR A 53 -18.51 19.52 -4.42
C THR A 53 -17.99 19.45 -5.86
N ASN A 54 -16.72 19.76 -6.08
CA ASN A 54 -16.04 19.62 -7.37
C ASN A 54 -15.10 18.40 -7.37
N SER A 55 -14.56 18.05 -8.55
CA SER A 55 -13.73 16.85 -8.70
C SER A 55 -12.39 16.95 -7.95
N ASP A 56 -11.78 18.13 -7.94
CA ASP A 56 -10.49 18.33 -7.29
C ASP A 56 -10.59 18.26 -5.76
N ASP A 57 -11.64 18.83 -5.16
CA ASP A 57 -11.93 18.68 -3.72
C ASP A 57 -12.22 17.23 -3.36
N TYR A 58 -12.94 16.51 -4.23
CA TYR A 58 -13.26 15.09 -4.06
C TYR A 58 -12.00 14.23 -4.00
N PHE A 59 -10.97 14.53 -4.80
CA PHE A 59 -9.72 13.77 -4.83
C PHE A 59 -8.60 14.31 -3.93
N THR A 60 -8.68 15.56 -3.44
CA THR A 60 -7.67 16.12 -2.54
C THR A 60 -8.14 16.19 -1.08
N GLY A 61 -9.42 15.93 -0.83
CA GLY A 61 -10.03 16.05 0.49
C GLY A 61 -10.07 17.51 1.00
N GLY A 62 -10.16 18.47 0.09
CA GLY A 62 -10.21 19.91 0.38
C GLY A 62 -8.90 20.48 0.97
N SER A 63 -7.80 19.72 0.96
CA SER A 63 -6.48 20.12 1.48
C SER A 63 -6.45 20.56 2.96
N LYS A 64 -7.38 20.09 3.79
CA LYS A 64 -7.53 20.48 5.21
C LYS A 64 -7.38 19.31 6.18
N ILE A 65 -6.77 18.20 5.74
CA ILE A 65 -6.68 16.99 6.55
C ILE A 65 -5.58 17.16 7.61
N PRO A 66 -5.84 16.81 8.89
CA PRO A 66 -4.83 16.87 9.94
C PRO A 66 -3.63 15.97 9.65
N THR A 67 -2.43 16.40 10.06
CA THR A 67 -1.16 15.70 9.82
C THR A 67 -1.16 14.24 10.27
N TRP A 68 -1.71 13.95 11.46
CA TRP A 68 -1.73 12.59 11.99
C TRP A 68 -2.62 11.65 11.15
N VAL A 69 -3.76 12.15 10.67
CA VAL A 69 -4.67 11.40 9.79
C VAL A 69 -3.97 11.04 8.48
N ILE A 70 -3.26 12.01 7.89
CA ILE A 70 -2.48 11.76 6.67
C ILE A 70 -1.41 10.69 6.93
N GLY A 71 -0.70 10.76 8.06
CA GLY A 71 0.37 9.82 8.40
C GLY A 71 -0.13 8.39 8.58
N PHE A 72 -1.19 8.22 9.39
CA PHE A 72 -1.83 6.91 9.57
C PHE A 72 -2.46 6.40 8.28
N SER A 73 -3.05 7.27 7.46
CA SER A 73 -3.66 6.86 6.20
C SER A 73 -2.63 6.38 5.18
N ILE A 74 -1.46 7.04 5.07
CA ILE A 74 -0.34 6.54 4.26
C ILE A 74 0.08 5.15 4.74
N TRP A 75 0.28 4.99 6.05
CA TRP A 75 0.70 3.72 6.65
C TRP A 75 -0.33 2.61 6.40
N ALA A 76 -1.61 2.84 6.70
CA ALA A 76 -2.70 1.88 6.49
C ALA A 76 -2.87 1.50 5.01
N THR A 77 -2.68 2.44 4.07
CA THR A 77 -2.70 2.14 2.62
C THR A 77 -1.61 1.15 2.22
N THR A 78 -0.45 1.22 2.88
CA THR A 78 0.68 0.32 2.63
C THR A 78 0.62 -0.98 3.42
N LEU A 79 -0.23 -1.06 4.45
CA LEU A 79 -0.40 -2.22 5.33
C LEU A 79 -1.77 -2.86 5.07
N SER A 80 -1.81 -3.80 4.12
CA SER A 80 -3.02 -4.50 3.71
C SER A 80 -3.38 -5.67 4.65
N ALA A 81 -4.57 -6.25 4.48
CA ALA A 81 -4.94 -7.47 5.19
C ALA A 81 -3.99 -8.65 4.91
N ILE A 82 -3.37 -8.68 3.72
CA ILE A 82 -2.31 -9.65 3.39
C ILE A 82 -1.17 -9.48 4.39
N THR A 83 -0.71 -8.25 4.64
CA THR A 83 0.38 -8.00 5.59
C THR A 83 -0.02 -8.31 7.03
N PHE A 84 -1.28 -8.03 7.42
CA PHE A 84 -1.76 -8.35 8.76
C PHE A 84 -1.61 -9.83 9.10
N ILE A 85 -1.89 -10.69 8.12
CA ILE A 85 -1.83 -12.15 8.25
C ILE A 85 -0.40 -12.68 8.00
N ALA A 86 0.27 -12.16 6.96
CA ALA A 86 1.54 -12.68 6.47
C ALA A 86 2.73 -12.29 7.34
N LEU A 87 2.73 -11.10 7.97
CA LEU A 87 3.88 -10.66 8.77
C LEU A 87 4.09 -11.55 10.02
N PRO A 88 3.06 -11.85 10.85
CA PRO A 88 3.23 -12.77 11.97
C PRO A 88 3.54 -14.20 11.51
N ALA A 89 2.93 -14.65 10.40
CA ALA A 89 3.22 -15.96 9.80
C ALA A 89 4.68 -16.07 9.33
N ASN A 90 5.21 -15.02 8.69
CA ASN A 90 6.61 -14.95 8.29
C ASN A 90 7.53 -14.97 9.51
N ALA A 91 7.16 -14.26 10.58
CA ALA A 91 7.91 -14.24 11.82
C ALA A 91 7.94 -15.60 12.53
N TYR A 92 6.85 -16.34 12.49
CA TYR A 92 6.77 -17.71 13.00
C TYR A 92 7.76 -18.65 12.28
N ASN A 93 7.83 -18.58 10.95
CA ASN A 93 8.67 -19.49 10.15
C ASN A 93 10.14 -19.05 10.04
N ASN A 94 10.39 -17.75 9.89
CA ASN A 94 11.67 -17.21 9.47
C ASN A 94 12.28 -16.26 10.50
N GLY A 95 11.68 -16.12 11.69
CA GLY A 95 12.09 -15.08 12.63
C GLY A 95 11.92 -13.68 12.04
N TRP A 96 12.78 -12.76 12.43
CA TRP A 96 12.65 -11.34 12.09
C TRP A 96 13.39 -10.95 10.80
N LEU A 97 13.84 -11.92 9.99
CA LEU A 97 14.49 -11.69 8.70
C LEU A 97 13.75 -10.66 7.84
N PHE A 98 12.44 -10.83 7.68
CA PHE A 98 11.63 -9.93 6.85
C PHE A 98 11.33 -8.58 7.51
N ALA A 99 11.57 -8.38 8.81
CA ALA A 99 11.33 -7.11 9.49
C ALA A 99 12.19 -5.98 8.91
N PHE A 100 13.36 -6.32 8.37
CA PHE A 100 14.24 -5.39 7.67
C PHE A 100 13.57 -4.72 6.46
N SER A 101 12.57 -5.36 5.86
CA SER A 101 11.75 -4.76 4.80
C SER A 101 11.02 -3.49 5.28
N GLN A 102 10.68 -3.39 6.57
CA GLN A 102 9.97 -2.23 7.12
C GLN A 102 10.91 -1.07 7.46
N LEU A 103 12.22 -1.31 7.59
CA LEU A 103 13.21 -0.26 7.84
C LEU A 103 13.43 0.63 6.60
N THR A 104 13.10 0.13 5.40
CA THR A 104 13.37 0.86 4.14
C THR A 104 12.62 2.17 4.03
N ILE A 105 11.40 2.29 4.55
CA ILE A 105 10.68 3.58 4.57
C ILE A 105 11.34 4.57 5.53
N ILE A 106 11.93 4.11 6.63
CA ILE A 106 12.68 4.97 7.55
C ILE A 106 13.93 5.52 6.85
N ILE A 107 14.62 4.67 6.09
CA ILE A 107 15.79 5.03 5.30
C ILE A 107 15.40 5.99 4.15
N PHE A 108 14.25 5.75 3.51
CA PHE A 108 13.79 6.54 2.37
C PHE A 108 13.11 7.85 2.76
N ALA A 109 12.53 7.97 3.96
CA ALA A 109 11.79 9.16 4.39
C ALA A 109 12.60 10.48 4.28
N PRO A 110 13.90 10.55 4.68
CA PRO A 110 14.74 11.72 4.41
C PRO A 110 14.85 12.06 2.93
N VAL A 111 15.00 11.03 2.08
CA VAL A 111 15.13 11.20 0.62
C VAL A 111 13.81 11.72 0.04
N LEU A 112 12.70 11.11 0.43
CA LEU A 112 11.36 11.51 0.03
C LEU A 112 11.08 12.98 0.41
N ILE A 113 11.25 13.34 1.68
CA ILE A 113 10.97 14.69 2.20
C ILE A 113 11.86 15.74 1.53
N LYS A 114 13.16 15.44 1.38
CA LYS A 114 14.11 16.41 0.84
C LYS A 114 14.03 16.53 -0.68
N PHE A 115 13.92 15.40 -1.38
CA PHE A 115 14.15 15.35 -2.81
C PHE A 115 12.89 15.15 -3.67
N VAL A 116 11.82 14.61 -3.12
CA VAL A 116 10.64 14.20 -3.90
C VAL A 116 9.43 15.08 -3.60
N ILE A 117 9.08 15.24 -2.32
CA ILE A 117 7.92 16.04 -1.88
C ILE A 117 7.91 17.46 -2.47
N PRO A 118 9.06 18.19 -2.57
CA PRO A 118 9.05 19.53 -3.13
C PRO A 118 8.48 19.60 -4.55
N PHE A 119 8.76 18.62 -5.42
CA PHE A 119 8.21 18.61 -6.77
C PHE A 119 6.70 18.36 -6.75
N PHE A 120 6.23 17.29 -6.12
CA PHE A 120 4.80 16.93 -6.12
C PHE A 120 3.91 17.98 -5.48
N ARG A 121 4.40 18.68 -4.45
CA ARG A 121 3.64 19.75 -3.79
C ARG A 121 3.33 20.92 -4.73
N ARG A 122 4.19 21.17 -5.72
CA ARG A 122 4.12 22.30 -6.65
C ARG A 122 3.47 21.95 -8.01
N MET A 123 3.21 20.67 -8.27
CA MET A 123 2.42 20.27 -9.44
C MET A 123 0.98 20.74 -9.29
N LYS A 124 0.35 21.28 -10.34
CA LYS A 124 -1.07 21.69 -10.27
C LYS A 124 -1.98 20.46 -10.20
N GLU A 125 -1.67 19.42 -10.96
CA GLU A 125 -2.44 18.18 -10.98
C GLU A 125 -2.23 17.30 -9.75
N SER A 126 -3.23 16.49 -9.44
CA SER A 126 -3.24 15.58 -8.29
C SER A 126 -2.55 14.23 -8.56
N THR A 127 -2.06 13.97 -9.79
CA THR A 127 -1.43 12.68 -10.15
C THR A 127 0.09 12.75 -10.16
N ALA A 128 0.73 11.65 -9.75
CA ALA A 128 2.17 11.47 -9.85
C ALA A 128 2.66 11.59 -11.30
N TYR A 129 1.87 11.10 -12.24
CA TYR A 129 2.21 11.01 -13.65
C TYR A 129 2.20 12.37 -14.36
N ALA A 130 1.55 13.38 -13.78
CA ALA A 130 1.69 14.76 -14.24
C ALA A 130 3.14 15.24 -14.21
N TYR A 131 3.92 14.82 -13.21
CA TYR A 131 5.37 15.08 -13.17
C TYR A 131 6.09 14.47 -14.38
N LEU A 132 5.76 13.23 -14.75
CA LEU A 132 6.38 12.59 -15.93
C LEU A 132 6.03 13.33 -17.22
N HIS A 133 4.80 13.84 -17.37
CA HIS A 133 4.45 14.67 -18.51
C HIS A 133 5.24 15.99 -18.52
N ALA A 134 5.31 16.69 -17.39
CA ALA A 134 6.06 17.92 -17.26
C ALA A 134 7.56 17.69 -17.57
N ARG A 135 8.18 16.68 -16.94
CA ARG A 135 9.60 16.37 -17.10
C ARG A 135 9.96 15.80 -18.46
N PHE A 136 9.07 15.00 -19.03
CA PHE A 136 9.32 14.25 -20.26
C PHE A 136 8.21 14.53 -21.27
N HIS A 137 7.33 13.57 -21.50
CA HIS A 137 6.32 13.59 -22.56
C HIS A 137 5.05 12.90 -22.09
N TYR A 138 3.91 13.22 -22.74
CA TYR A 138 2.62 12.64 -22.40
C TYR A 138 2.61 11.10 -22.48
N ALA A 139 3.39 10.52 -23.41
CA ALA A 139 3.52 9.08 -23.55
C ALA A 139 3.93 8.37 -22.23
N LEU A 140 4.90 8.93 -21.48
CA LEU A 140 5.31 8.35 -20.20
C LEU A 140 4.27 8.54 -19.10
N ARG A 141 3.51 9.64 -19.14
CA ARG A 141 2.37 9.87 -18.25
C ARG A 141 1.28 8.83 -18.49
N ALA A 142 0.83 8.70 -19.74
CA ALA A 142 -0.21 7.76 -20.13
C ALA A 142 0.20 6.31 -19.83
N PHE A 143 1.41 5.91 -20.23
CA PHE A 143 1.90 4.55 -20.02
C PHE A 143 1.98 4.19 -18.53
N SER A 144 2.61 5.03 -17.71
CA SER A 144 2.73 4.77 -16.26
C SER A 144 1.36 4.77 -15.55
N SER A 145 0.45 5.66 -15.97
CA SER A 145 -0.91 5.74 -15.44
C SER A 145 -1.76 4.52 -15.82
N ILE A 146 -1.66 4.03 -17.08
CA ILE A 146 -2.32 2.77 -17.50
C ILE A 146 -1.82 1.59 -16.69
N LEU A 147 -0.50 1.46 -16.51
CA LEU A 147 0.08 0.38 -15.71
C LEU A 147 -0.43 0.41 -14.26
N PHE A 148 -0.50 1.61 -13.67
CA PHE A 148 -1.06 1.79 -12.34
C PHE A 148 -2.54 1.38 -12.28
N ILE A 149 -3.36 1.85 -13.23
CA ILE A 149 -4.79 1.52 -13.30
C ILE A 149 -4.99 0.01 -13.40
N LEU A 150 -4.32 -0.66 -14.34
CA LEU A 150 -4.43 -2.11 -14.52
C LEU A 150 -3.99 -2.88 -13.28
N PHE A 151 -2.88 -2.48 -12.67
CA PHE A 151 -2.40 -3.09 -11.42
C PHE A 151 -3.43 -2.93 -10.29
N HIS A 152 -4.01 -1.74 -10.11
CA HIS A 152 -4.96 -1.50 -9.02
C HIS A 152 -6.32 -2.18 -9.25
N ILE A 153 -6.76 -2.37 -10.49
CA ILE A 153 -7.92 -3.20 -10.82
C ILE A 153 -7.71 -4.62 -10.28
N PHE A 154 -6.57 -5.23 -10.60
CA PHE A 154 -6.22 -6.57 -10.15
C PHE A 154 -6.05 -6.63 -8.62
N ARG A 155 -5.35 -5.64 -8.04
CA ARG A 155 -5.13 -5.51 -6.59
C ARG A 155 -6.45 -5.50 -5.82
N MET A 156 -7.47 -4.77 -6.27
CA MET A 156 -8.76 -4.69 -5.58
C MET A 156 -9.43 -6.05 -5.39
N GLY A 157 -9.40 -6.92 -6.40
CA GLY A 157 -9.96 -8.27 -6.27
C GLY A 157 -9.18 -9.12 -5.26
N ILE A 158 -7.84 -9.05 -5.30
CA ILE A 158 -6.96 -9.83 -4.43
C ILE A 158 -7.09 -9.42 -2.95
N VAL A 159 -7.13 -8.12 -2.67
CA VAL A 159 -7.20 -7.62 -1.29
C VAL A 159 -8.56 -7.89 -0.65
N LEU A 160 -9.61 -8.15 -1.44
CA LEU A 160 -10.88 -8.69 -0.94
C LEU A 160 -10.81 -10.20 -0.76
N TYR A 161 -10.26 -10.92 -1.75
CA TYR A 161 -10.25 -12.38 -1.80
C TYR A 161 -9.43 -13.03 -0.67
N ILE A 162 -8.15 -12.66 -0.53
CA ILE A 162 -7.22 -13.33 0.41
C ILE A 162 -7.77 -13.35 1.84
N PRO A 163 -8.15 -12.20 2.44
CA PRO A 163 -8.68 -12.19 3.80
C PRO A 163 -10.04 -12.90 3.89
N ALA A 164 -10.91 -12.79 2.88
CA ALA A 164 -12.17 -13.51 2.86
C ALA A 164 -11.96 -15.03 2.91
N ASN A 165 -11.03 -15.54 2.10
CA ASN A 165 -10.69 -16.96 2.06
C ASN A 165 -10.03 -17.45 3.35
N ALA A 166 -9.18 -16.62 3.96
CA ALA A 166 -8.57 -16.93 5.25
C ALA A 166 -9.62 -16.99 6.38
N LEU A 167 -10.59 -16.08 6.35
CA LEU A 167 -11.66 -15.97 7.34
C LEU A 167 -12.79 -16.97 7.13
N SER A 168 -13.07 -17.42 5.90
CA SER A 168 -14.14 -18.41 5.64
C SER A 168 -13.84 -19.79 6.22
N LEU A 169 -12.60 -20.07 6.61
CA LEU A 169 -12.27 -21.31 7.32
C LEU A 169 -12.91 -21.39 8.70
N VAL A 170 -13.35 -20.25 9.24
CA VAL A 170 -13.55 -20.08 10.67
C VAL A 170 -14.78 -19.21 10.99
N VAL A 171 -15.16 -18.28 10.09
CA VAL A 171 -16.48 -17.64 10.05
C VAL A 171 -17.45 -18.56 9.30
N PRO A 172 -18.68 -18.79 9.78
CA PRO A 172 -19.66 -19.64 9.10
C PRO A 172 -20.33 -18.89 7.93
N LEU A 173 -19.53 -18.28 7.05
CA LEU A 173 -19.93 -17.59 5.84
C LEU A 173 -19.00 -18.00 4.70
N ASP A 174 -19.57 -18.19 3.52
CA ASP A 174 -18.77 -18.47 2.33
C ASP A 174 -17.85 -17.28 1.98
N PRO A 175 -16.65 -17.53 1.44
CA PRO A 175 -15.70 -16.46 1.15
C PRO A 175 -16.25 -15.41 0.18
N TRP A 176 -17.06 -15.80 -0.81
CA TRP A 176 -17.67 -14.86 -1.76
C TRP A 176 -18.66 -13.89 -1.08
N VAL A 177 -19.35 -14.33 -0.01
CA VAL A 177 -20.24 -13.47 0.80
C VAL A 177 -19.41 -12.42 1.54
N LEU A 178 -18.30 -12.82 2.15
CA LEU A 178 -17.38 -11.90 2.83
C LEU A 178 -16.80 -10.87 1.86
N VAL A 179 -16.44 -11.28 0.63
CA VAL A 179 -16.00 -10.39 -0.45
C VAL A 179 -17.07 -9.34 -0.78
N ILE A 180 -18.33 -9.75 -0.94
CA ILE A 180 -19.44 -8.83 -1.24
C ILE A 180 -19.63 -7.82 -0.10
N ILE A 181 -19.68 -8.30 1.15
CA ILE A 181 -19.87 -7.43 2.31
C ILE A 181 -18.77 -6.37 2.38
N MET A 182 -17.50 -6.79 2.31
CA MET A 182 -16.37 -5.87 2.34
C MET A 182 -16.41 -4.89 1.16
N GLY A 183 -16.62 -5.41 -0.05
CA GLY A 183 -16.62 -4.63 -1.28
C GLY A 183 -17.72 -3.58 -1.32
N VAL A 184 -18.96 -3.94 -1.03
CA VAL A 184 -20.10 -3.01 -1.03
C VAL A 184 -19.88 -1.89 -0.03
N VAL A 185 -19.41 -2.19 1.19
CA VAL A 185 -19.11 -1.18 2.20
C VAL A 185 -18.04 -0.21 1.70
N VAL A 186 -16.95 -0.70 1.09
CA VAL A 186 -15.90 0.16 0.52
C VAL A 186 -16.43 1.05 -0.59
N VAL A 187 -17.21 0.48 -1.52
CA VAL A 187 -17.74 1.25 -2.65
C VAL A 187 -18.65 2.35 -2.16
N ILE A 188 -19.58 2.06 -1.26
CA ILE A 188 -20.50 3.06 -0.71
C ILE A 188 -19.72 4.15 0.04
N THR A 189 -18.80 3.76 0.92
CA THR A 189 -18.07 4.73 1.76
C THR A 189 -17.12 5.60 0.95
N THR A 190 -16.43 5.04 -0.03
CA THR A 190 -15.56 5.78 -0.94
C THR A 190 -16.37 6.73 -1.82
N TYR A 191 -17.50 6.25 -2.37
CA TYR A 191 -18.43 7.04 -3.19
C TYR A 191 -19.03 8.22 -2.42
N LEU A 192 -19.36 8.04 -1.15
CA LEU A 192 -19.95 9.08 -0.30
C LEU A 192 -18.91 10.06 0.26
N GLY A 193 -17.82 9.53 0.80
CA GLY A 193 -16.84 10.31 1.55
C GLY A 193 -15.76 10.99 0.71
N GLY A 194 -15.52 10.52 -0.52
CA GLY A 194 -14.38 10.95 -1.33
C GLY A 194 -13.05 10.77 -0.60
N GLN A 195 -12.01 11.45 -1.06
CA GLN A 195 -10.67 11.32 -0.48
C GLN A 195 -10.64 11.75 0.99
N ARG A 196 -11.43 12.77 1.39
CA ARG A 196 -11.53 13.17 2.80
C ARG A 196 -12.03 12.02 3.67
N GLY A 197 -13.10 11.34 3.26
CA GLY A 197 -13.62 10.19 3.97
C GLY A 197 -12.63 9.04 4.03
N VAL A 198 -12.00 8.72 2.90
CA VAL A 198 -10.98 7.67 2.79
C VAL A 198 -9.85 7.90 3.80
N LEU A 199 -9.26 9.10 3.87
CA LEU A 199 -8.13 9.37 4.77
C LEU A 199 -8.49 9.19 6.25
N TRP A 200 -9.68 9.64 6.64
CA TRP A 200 -10.13 9.49 8.03
C TRP A 200 -10.47 8.05 8.38
N GLN A 201 -11.13 7.34 7.46
CA GLN A 201 -11.44 5.94 7.62
C GLN A 201 -10.16 5.12 7.75
N ASP A 202 -9.18 5.32 6.86
CA ASP A 202 -7.90 4.63 6.94
C ASP A 202 -7.19 4.90 8.27
N ALA A 203 -7.23 6.14 8.77
CA ALA A 203 -6.54 6.45 10.01
C ALA A 203 -7.14 5.73 11.21
N ILE A 204 -8.48 5.68 11.28
CA ILE A 204 -9.21 4.95 12.33
C ILE A 204 -9.04 3.44 12.16
N GLN A 205 -9.14 2.94 10.93
CA GLN A 205 -8.93 1.53 10.58
C GLN A 205 -7.51 1.07 10.92
N GLY A 206 -6.51 1.94 10.72
CA GLY A 206 -5.14 1.68 11.14
C GLY A 206 -4.98 1.52 12.65
N ILE A 207 -5.71 2.32 13.44
CA ILE A 207 -5.75 2.17 14.91
C ILE A 207 -6.42 0.84 15.30
N ILE A 208 -7.56 0.51 14.69
CA ILE A 208 -8.27 -0.76 14.93
C ILE A 208 -7.36 -1.96 14.60
N LEU A 209 -6.58 -1.85 13.53
CA LEU A 209 -5.59 -2.86 13.15
C LEU A 209 -4.48 -3.02 14.19
N LEU A 210 -3.93 -1.93 14.72
CA LEU A 210 -2.94 -2.00 15.81
C LEU A 210 -3.52 -2.64 17.08
N LEU A 211 -4.76 -2.31 17.43
CA LEU A 211 -5.44 -2.94 18.56
C LEU A 211 -5.62 -4.45 18.33
N GLY A 212 -6.01 -4.85 17.11
CA GLY A 212 -6.17 -6.25 16.74
C GLY A 212 -4.89 -7.06 16.95
N ILE A 213 -3.73 -6.57 16.48
CA ILE A 213 -2.47 -7.30 16.63
C ILE A 213 -1.97 -7.32 18.09
N VAL A 214 -2.21 -6.25 18.86
CA VAL A 214 -1.90 -6.21 20.30
C VAL A 214 -2.71 -7.26 21.05
N LEU A 215 -4.00 -7.44 20.72
CA LEU A 215 -4.82 -8.48 21.33
C LEU A 215 -4.27 -9.88 21.05
N ILE A 216 -3.79 -10.16 19.83
CA ILE A 216 -3.15 -11.45 19.52
C ILE A 216 -1.95 -11.70 20.45
N ILE A 217 -1.07 -10.70 20.63
CA ILE A 217 0.07 -10.83 21.55
C ILE A 217 -0.40 -11.09 22.97
N VAL A 218 -1.28 -10.24 23.49
CA VAL A 218 -1.74 -10.31 24.90
C VAL A 218 -2.37 -11.67 25.19
N PHE A 219 -3.26 -12.16 24.33
CA PHE A 219 -3.90 -13.46 24.53
C PHE A 219 -2.95 -14.64 24.33
N SER A 220 -1.97 -14.53 23.43
CA SER A 220 -0.92 -15.56 23.29
C SER A 220 -0.14 -15.68 24.61
N LEU A 221 0.35 -14.56 25.13
CA LEU A 221 1.13 -14.52 26.37
C LEU A 221 0.29 -14.92 27.60
N TYR A 222 -0.98 -14.50 27.67
CA TYR A 222 -1.88 -14.89 28.74
C TYR A 222 -2.13 -16.40 28.76
N ASN A 223 -2.27 -17.04 27.61
CA ASN A 223 -2.44 -18.50 27.56
C ASN A 223 -1.15 -19.26 27.90
N ILE A 224 0.02 -18.70 27.61
CA ILE A 224 1.31 -19.27 28.00
C ILE A 224 1.53 -19.15 29.52
N PHE A 225 1.46 -17.94 30.06
CA PHE A 225 1.87 -17.64 31.44
C PHE A 225 0.74 -17.64 32.46
N GLY A 226 -0.48 -17.28 32.05
CA GLY A 226 -1.63 -17.13 32.93
C GLY A 226 -2.38 -18.43 33.18
N THR A 227 -2.81 -19.11 32.11
CA THR A 227 -3.57 -20.37 32.22
C THR A 227 -2.68 -21.61 32.14
N GLY A 228 -1.47 -21.50 31.57
CA GLY A 228 -0.60 -22.64 31.31
C GLY A 228 -1.09 -23.53 30.17
N ASN A 229 -2.06 -23.08 29.37
CA ASN A 229 -2.65 -23.81 28.25
C ASN A 229 -1.81 -23.75 26.96
N GLY A 230 -0.66 -23.05 26.95
CA GLY A 230 0.32 -23.18 25.88
C GLY A 230 0.95 -24.57 25.88
N THR A 231 1.18 -25.17 24.70
CA THR A 231 1.82 -26.49 24.60
C THR A 231 3.22 -26.42 25.22
N ASN A 232 3.40 -26.97 26.43
CA ASN A 232 4.64 -26.98 27.22
C ASN A 232 5.14 -25.61 27.76
N GLY A 233 4.26 -24.62 27.93
CA GLY A 233 4.62 -23.21 28.27
C GLY A 233 5.40 -22.95 29.57
N LYS A 234 5.72 -23.98 30.38
CA LYS A 234 6.49 -23.85 31.61
C LYS A 234 7.98 -24.24 31.48
N GLU A 235 8.38 -24.98 30.44
CA GLU A 235 9.77 -25.50 30.36
C GLU A 235 10.71 -24.75 29.42
N SER A 236 10.24 -23.88 28.52
CA SER A 236 11.10 -22.87 27.87
C SER A 236 10.28 -21.84 27.10
N ILE A 237 10.56 -20.54 27.28
CA ILE A 237 10.12 -19.55 26.29
C ILE A 237 10.96 -19.81 25.04
N LYS A 238 10.40 -20.54 24.07
CA LYS A 238 11.03 -20.69 22.77
C LYS A 238 10.77 -19.42 21.96
N TYR A 239 11.79 -18.57 21.85
CA TYR A 239 11.74 -17.47 20.90
C TYR A 239 12.00 -18.03 19.51
N ALA A 240 11.23 -17.58 18.51
CA ALA A 240 11.66 -17.71 17.14
C ALA A 240 13.06 -17.09 17.06
N GLN A 241 14.04 -17.81 16.50
CA GLN A 241 15.38 -17.25 16.28
C GLN A 241 15.21 -15.92 15.55
N LEU A 242 15.53 -14.81 16.22
CA LEU A 242 15.27 -13.48 15.67
C LEU A 242 16.00 -13.32 14.34
N LEU A 243 17.27 -13.72 14.30
CA LEU A 243 18.09 -13.77 13.09
C LEU A 243 19.05 -14.96 13.16
N LYS A 244 19.39 -15.48 11.99
CA LYS A 244 20.41 -16.51 11.78
C LYS A 244 21.62 -15.88 11.09
N ALA A 245 22.81 -16.43 11.30
CA ALA A 245 24.00 -15.94 10.58
C ALA A 245 23.85 -16.01 9.05
N SER A 246 23.13 -17.03 8.55
CA SER A 246 22.76 -17.19 7.13
C SER A 246 21.99 -16.00 6.56
N ASP A 247 21.26 -15.27 7.39
CA ASP A 247 20.39 -14.15 6.97
C ASP A 247 21.20 -12.94 6.48
N LEU A 248 22.46 -12.84 6.86
CA LEU A 248 23.36 -11.77 6.40
C LEU A 248 23.89 -12.00 4.98
N HIS A 249 23.82 -13.24 4.47
CA HIS A 249 24.37 -13.60 3.17
C HIS A 249 23.32 -13.45 2.06
N VAL A 250 23.74 -12.94 0.90
CA VAL A 250 22.93 -12.92 -0.32
C VAL A 250 23.42 -13.99 -1.27
N THR A 251 22.50 -14.77 -1.81
CA THR A 251 22.74 -15.66 -2.93
C THR A 251 21.71 -15.40 -4.03
N LEU A 252 21.87 -16.00 -5.21
CA LEU A 252 20.86 -15.86 -6.28
C LEU A 252 19.53 -16.52 -5.90
N VAL A 253 19.59 -17.57 -5.07
CA VAL A 253 18.44 -18.39 -4.64
C VAL A 253 17.86 -17.91 -3.30
N GLY A 254 18.72 -17.65 -2.32
CA GLY A 254 18.36 -17.32 -0.95
C GLY A 254 18.11 -15.84 -0.75
N ILE A 255 17.06 -15.53 0.02
CA ILE A 255 16.72 -14.16 0.40
C ILE A 255 17.46 -13.79 1.70
N GLY A 256 18.49 -12.97 1.57
CA GLY A 256 19.21 -12.38 2.71
C GLY A 256 18.78 -10.94 2.98
N ILE A 257 19.13 -10.42 4.15
CA ILE A 257 18.86 -9.03 4.57
C ILE A 257 19.27 -8.02 3.49
N PRO A 258 20.46 -8.08 2.85
CA PRO A 258 20.82 -7.08 1.85
C PRO A 258 19.92 -7.11 0.62
N LEU A 259 19.51 -8.30 0.13
CA LEU A 259 18.57 -8.40 -0.98
C LEU A 259 17.18 -7.90 -0.59
N ILE A 260 16.69 -8.22 0.62
CA ILE A 260 15.43 -7.69 1.16
C ILE A 260 15.47 -6.16 1.19
N LEU A 261 16.54 -5.58 1.74
CA LEU A 261 16.68 -4.12 1.84
C LEU A 261 16.69 -3.47 0.45
N VAL A 262 17.48 -3.98 -0.50
CA VAL A 262 17.58 -3.37 -1.85
C VAL A 262 16.28 -3.51 -2.63
N SER A 263 15.72 -4.72 -2.71
CA SER A 263 14.46 -4.97 -3.43
C SER A 263 13.30 -4.16 -2.83
N ARG A 264 13.18 -4.13 -1.50
CA ARG A 264 12.13 -3.38 -0.82
C ARG A 264 12.37 -1.88 -0.88
N TYR A 265 13.61 -1.40 -0.89
CA TYR A 265 13.91 0.02 -1.07
C TYR A 265 13.45 0.51 -2.44
N ILE A 266 13.68 -0.28 -3.49
CA ILE A 266 13.16 0.00 -4.84
C ILE A 266 11.62 0.04 -4.84
N GLU A 267 10.98 -0.92 -4.19
CA GLU A 267 9.52 -0.93 -4.06
C GLU A 267 9.02 0.31 -3.32
N VAL A 268 9.69 0.74 -2.24
CA VAL A 268 9.36 1.97 -1.51
C VAL A 268 9.53 3.21 -2.39
N ILE A 269 10.54 3.28 -3.26
CA ILE A 269 10.61 4.36 -4.26
C ILE A 269 9.36 4.33 -5.13
N TYR A 270 8.95 3.18 -5.65
CA TYR A 270 7.72 3.09 -6.44
C TYR A 270 6.51 3.54 -5.61
N THR A 271 6.26 2.92 -4.47
CA THR A 271 5.09 3.18 -3.62
C THR A 271 4.94 4.67 -3.29
N TYR A 272 6.04 5.38 -2.97
CA TYR A 272 5.99 6.77 -2.51
C TYR A 272 6.23 7.82 -3.60
N VAL A 273 6.63 7.42 -4.81
CA VAL A 273 6.91 8.33 -5.93
C VAL A 273 5.99 8.07 -7.12
N GLY A 274 5.79 6.80 -7.49
CA GLY A 274 4.96 6.37 -8.61
C GLY A 274 3.60 5.79 -8.22
N GLY A 275 3.41 5.38 -6.96
CA GLY A 275 2.15 4.87 -6.42
C GLY A 275 1.18 6.01 -6.17
N GLN A 276 0.19 6.18 -7.06
CA GLN A 276 -0.78 7.26 -6.95
C GLN A 276 -1.65 7.14 -5.69
N ASP A 277 -1.86 5.93 -5.17
CA ASP A 277 -2.48 5.69 -3.88
C ASP A 277 -1.76 6.46 -2.77
N VAL A 278 -0.43 6.47 -2.71
CA VAL A 278 0.29 7.29 -1.71
C VAL A 278 0.44 8.74 -2.15
N VAL A 279 0.84 9.00 -3.40
CA VAL A 279 1.19 10.36 -3.87
C VAL A 279 0.02 11.34 -3.77
N GLN A 280 -1.22 10.88 -3.98
CA GLN A 280 -2.42 11.71 -3.82
C GLN A 280 -2.53 12.33 -2.42
N ARG A 281 -2.02 11.66 -1.39
CA ARG A 281 -2.05 12.15 0.01
C ARG A 281 -1.13 13.35 0.22
N TYR A 282 -0.15 13.58 -0.65
CA TYR A 282 0.69 14.78 -0.59
C TYR A 282 -0.10 16.05 -0.87
N LYS A 283 -1.30 15.96 -1.46
CA LYS A 283 -2.22 17.09 -1.66
C LYS A 283 -3.27 17.25 -0.56
N ALA A 284 -3.29 16.38 0.45
CA ALA A 284 -4.30 16.41 1.52
C ALA A 284 -4.13 17.57 2.54
N SER A 285 -3.04 18.33 2.46
CA SER A 285 -2.81 19.51 3.28
C SER A 285 -2.32 20.69 2.45
N LYS A 286 -2.69 21.92 2.81
CA LYS A 286 -2.12 23.14 2.20
C LYS A 286 -0.66 23.38 2.55
N LYS A 287 -0.19 22.88 3.70
CA LYS A 287 1.18 23.12 4.19
C LYS A 287 2.09 21.93 3.89
N THR A 288 3.19 22.16 3.18
CA THR A 288 4.21 21.12 2.90
C THR A 288 4.78 20.52 4.19
N THR A 289 4.92 21.34 5.24
CA THR A 289 5.37 20.89 6.57
C THR A 289 4.47 19.84 7.20
N ASN A 290 3.16 19.92 7.00
CA ASN A 290 2.23 18.92 7.48
C ASN A 290 2.41 17.58 6.75
N ILE A 291 2.74 17.62 5.45
CA ILE A 291 3.06 16.43 4.67
C ILE A 291 4.39 15.83 5.11
N ASN A 292 5.42 16.64 5.34
CA ASN A 292 6.71 16.15 5.82
C ASN A 292 6.56 15.45 7.18
N LYS A 293 5.78 16.03 8.10
CA LYS A 293 5.48 15.41 9.39
C LYS A 293 4.66 14.12 9.24
N SER A 294 3.72 14.05 8.30
CA SER A 294 2.94 12.82 8.09
C SER A 294 3.82 11.67 7.58
N ILE A 295 4.83 11.95 6.77
CA ILE A 295 5.83 10.95 6.37
C ILE A 295 6.61 10.41 7.57
N TRP A 296 6.99 11.27 8.51
CA TRP A 296 7.65 10.83 9.75
C TRP A 296 6.74 10.01 10.66
N ILE A 297 5.46 10.38 10.78
CA ILE A 297 4.46 9.56 11.50
C ILE A 297 4.37 8.18 10.87
N ASN A 298 4.27 8.10 9.55
CA ASN A 298 4.25 6.83 8.81
C ASN A 298 5.53 6.00 9.03
N ALA A 299 6.72 6.63 8.98
CA ALA A 299 7.98 5.94 9.27
C ALA A 299 8.06 5.44 10.73
N GLY A 300 7.54 6.20 11.69
CA GLY A 300 7.44 5.77 13.09
C GLY A 300 6.47 4.60 13.26
N LEU A 301 5.33 4.62 12.55
CA LEU A 301 4.38 3.50 12.54
C LEU A 301 5.00 2.24 11.93
N ALA A 302 5.94 2.34 10.99
CA ALA A 302 6.68 1.18 10.49
C ALA A 302 7.53 0.50 11.57
N LEU A 303 8.13 1.25 12.51
CA LEU A 303 8.81 0.67 13.68
C LEU A 303 7.83 -0.06 14.59
N ILE A 304 6.65 0.53 14.81
CA ILE A 304 5.57 -0.10 15.58
C ILE A 304 5.10 -1.39 14.88
N THR A 305 5.00 -1.39 13.54
CA THR A 305 4.69 -2.60 12.76
C THR A 305 5.72 -3.70 13.01
N ILE A 306 7.02 -3.40 13.01
CA ILE A 306 8.06 -4.38 13.31
C ILE A 306 7.82 -5.01 14.68
N LEU A 307 7.70 -4.17 15.72
CA LEU A 307 7.56 -4.64 17.10
C LEU A 307 6.30 -5.47 17.30
N LEU A 308 5.15 -5.02 16.78
CA LEU A 308 3.87 -5.68 17.04
C LEU A 308 3.62 -6.87 16.12
N PHE A 309 3.86 -6.79 14.81
CA PHE A 309 3.52 -7.90 13.91
C PHE A 309 4.54 -9.05 14.00
N TYR A 310 5.83 -8.73 14.07
CA TYR A 310 6.84 -9.78 14.24
C TYR A 310 6.88 -10.29 15.69
N GLY A 311 6.61 -9.41 16.67
CA GLY A 311 6.39 -9.81 18.05
C GLY A 311 5.19 -10.76 18.21
N ALA A 312 4.08 -10.50 17.52
CA ALA A 312 2.95 -11.43 17.47
C ALA A 312 3.35 -12.79 16.91
N GLY A 313 4.14 -12.85 15.84
CA GLY A 313 4.63 -14.12 15.31
C GLY A 313 5.55 -14.86 16.28
N SER A 314 6.42 -14.16 17.01
CA SER A 314 7.23 -14.76 18.07
C SER A 314 6.40 -15.26 19.25
N ALA A 315 5.33 -14.54 19.63
CA ALA A 315 4.40 -14.97 20.67
C ALA A 315 3.62 -16.22 20.24
N LEU A 316 3.16 -16.27 18.99
CA LEU A 316 2.52 -17.47 18.41
C LEU A 316 3.50 -18.65 18.32
N TYR A 317 4.76 -18.40 17.96
CA TYR A 317 5.81 -19.43 17.93
C TYR A 317 6.02 -20.05 19.31
N THR A 318 6.07 -19.21 20.35
CA THR A 318 6.15 -19.68 21.73
C THR A 318 4.90 -20.47 22.12
N TYR A 319 3.70 -19.97 21.76
CA TYR A 319 2.43 -20.58 22.13
C TYR A 319 2.26 -21.99 21.55
N TYR A 320 2.68 -22.21 20.30
CA TYR A 320 2.62 -23.50 19.60
C TYR A 320 3.94 -24.29 19.67
N ASP A 321 4.84 -23.95 20.60
CA ASP A 321 6.10 -24.66 20.83
C ASP A 321 7.02 -24.82 19.59
N GLY A 322 6.88 -23.92 18.61
CA GLY A 322 7.59 -23.97 17.34
C GLY A 322 7.21 -25.14 16.43
N MET A 323 6.07 -25.79 16.66
CA MET A 323 5.56 -26.88 15.84
C MET A 323 5.40 -26.46 14.37
N ALA A 324 5.60 -27.40 13.45
CA ALA A 324 5.19 -27.17 12.07
C ALA A 324 3.67 -26.96 12.01
N ILE A 325 3.18 -26.07 11.13
CA ILE A 325 1.75 -25.72 11.07
C ILE A 325 0.82 -26.93 10.86
N THR A 326 1.30 -27.96 10.16
CA THR A 326 0.56 -29.20 9.92
C THR A 326 0.46 -30.10 11.15
N GLN A 327 1.36 -29.90 12.13
CA GLN A 327 1.33 -30.56 13.44
C GLN A 327 0.40 -29.84 14.42
N ILE A 328 0.20 -28.53 14.27
CA ILE A 328 -0.78 -27.76 15.06
C ILE A 328 -2.19 -28.27 14.75
N ASP A 329 -2.56 -28.30 13.46
CA ASP A 329 -3.80 -28.91 12.98
C ASP A 329 -3.63 -29.29 11.50
N PRO A 330 -3.94 -30.54 11.10
CA PRO A 330 -3.85 -30.97 9.70
C PRO A 330 -4.71 -30.16 8.73
N ALA A 331 -5.72 -29.44 9.22
CA ALA A 331 -6.53 -28.55 8.41
C ALA A 331 -5.80 -27.27 7.96
N ILE A 332 -4.71 -26.88 8.65
CA ILE A 332 -3.88 -25.72 8.32
C ILE A 332 -2.85 -26.16 7.26
N LYS A 333 -3.04 -25.70 6.03
CA LYS A 333 -2.19 -26.06 4.88
C LYS A 333 -1.14 -24.99 4.55
N HIS A 334 -1.39 -23.75 4.95
CA HIS A 334 -0.53 -22.61 4.67
C HIS A 334 -0.28 -21.78 5.92
N THR A 335 0.92 -21.24 6.08
CA THR A 335 1.29 -20.46 7.28
C THR A 335 0.43 -19.22 7.44
N ASN A 336 -0.08 -18.64 6.34
CA ASN A 336 -1.01 -17.52 6.38
C ASN A 336 -2.37 -17.88 7.03
N GLN A 337 -2.64 -19.16 7.29
CA GLN A 337 -3.84 -19.57 8.04
C GLN A 337 -3.60 -19.61 9.55
N LEU A 338 -2.36 -19.47 10.02
CA LEU A 338 -2.00 -19.53 11.44
C LEU A 338 -2.69 -18.46 12.28
N VAL A 339 -2.62 -17.19 11.83
CA VAL A 339 -3.23 -16.06 12.53
C VAL A 339 -4.76 -16.21 12.61
N PRO A 340 -5.49 -16.45 11.50
CA PRO A 340 -6.90 -16.81 11.55
C PRO A 340 -7.17 -18.00 12.48
N TYR A 341 -6.40 -19.07 12.40
CA TYR A 341 -6.61 -20.25 13.25
C TYR A 341 -6.52 -19.93 14.74
N PHE A 342 -5.51 -19.16 15.15
CA PHE A 342 -5.34 -18.73 16.54
C PHE A 342 -6.51 -17.86 17.02
N ILE A 343 -6.94 -16.89 16.19
CA ILE A 343 -8.05 -15.98 16.52
C ILE A 343 -9.31 -16.77 16.93
N PHE A 344 -9.59 -17.89 16.26
CA PHE A 344 -10.86 -18.60 16.45
C PHE A 344 -10.81 -19.74 17.46
N THR A 345 -9.64 -20.34 17.66
CA THR A 345 -9.48 -21.45 18.60
C THR A 345 -9.12 -21.00 20.01
N VAL A 346 -8.55 -19.80 20.15
CA VAL A 346 -7.97 -19.33 21.42
C VAL A 346 -8.68 -18.10 21.99
N LEU A 347 -9.18 -17.20 21.14
CA LEU A 347 -9.72 -15.94 21.65
C LEU A 347 -11.15 -16.09 22.20
N PRO A 348 -11.51 -15.29 23.23
CA PRO A 348 -12.86 -15.23 23.74
C PRO A 348 -13.86 -14.66 22.71
N THR A 349 -15.13 -14.96 22.96
CA THR A 349 -16.27 -14.40 22.23
C THR A 349 -16.26 -12.87 22.27
N GLY A 350 -16.65 -12.23 21.17
CA GLY A 350 -16.61 -10.78 20.97
C GLY A 350 -15.23 -10.25 20.57
N ILE A 351 -14.15 -10.78 21.14
CA ILE A 351 -12.77 -10.39 20.80
C ILE A 351 -12.39 -10.92 19.43
N ALA A 352 -12.78 -12.15 19.09
CA ALA A 352 -12.61 -12.69 17.73
C ALA A 352 -13.30 -11.77 16.70
N GLY A 353 -14.54 -11.35 16.94
CA GLY A 353 -15.27 -10.37 16.12
C GLY A 353 -14.52 -9.04 15.94
N LEU A 354 -13.86 -8.52 16.97
CA LEU A 354 -13.04 -7.30 16.89
C LEU A 354 -11.82 -7.49 15.97
N ILE A 355 -11.10 -8.60 16.07
CA ILE A 355 -9.92 -8.84 15.24
C ILE A 355 -10.29 -9.13 13.79
N ILE A 356 -11.40 -9.82 13.55
CA ILE A 356 -11.94 -10.00 12.19
C ILE A 356 -12.31 -8.65 11.58
N SER A 357 -12.92 -7.76 12.38
CA SER A 357 -13.18 -6.38 11.96
C SER A 357 -11.90 -5.61 11.64
N ALA A 358 -10.80 -5.88 12.35
CA ALA A 358 -9.48 -5.33 12.02
C ALA A 358 -8.90 -5.86 10.68
N VAL A 359 -9.10 -7.15 10.37
CA VAL A 359 -8.75 -7.72 9.06
C VAL A 359 -9.59 -7.09 7.94
N PHE A 360 -10.88 -6.88 8.19
CA PHE A 360 -11.76 -6.15 7.27
C PHE A 360 -11.27 -4.71 7.08
N ALA A 361 -10.94 -4.00 8.16
CA ALA A 361 -10.41 -2.65 8.13
C ALA A 361 -9.16 -2.50 7.25
N ALA A 362 -8.23 -3.45 7.32
CA ALA A 362 -7.03 -3.47 6.48
C ALA A 362 -7.35 -3.68 4.98
N SER A 363 -8.33 -4.54 4.69
CA SER A 363 -8.81 -4.79 3.32
C SER A 363 -9.49 -3.55 2.74
N GLN A 364 -10.34 -2.93 3.56
CA GLN A 364 -11.15 -1.77 3.19
C GLN A 364 -10.30 -0.54 2.89
N SER A 365 -9.32 -0.20 3.74
CA SER A 365 -8.39 0.92 3.52
C SER A 365 -7.53 0.76 2.26
N THR A 366 -7.11 -0.48 1.95
CA THR A 366 -6.35 -0.77 0.73
C THR A 366 -7.21 -0.65 -0.52
N MET A 367 -8.44 -1.19 -0.48
CA MET A 367 -9.36 -1.13 -1.61
C MET A 367 -9.86 0.29 -1.86
N SER A 368 -10.23 1.05 -0.82
CA SER A 368 -10.71 2.44 -0.96
C SER A 368 -9.64 3.34 -1.56
N SER A 369 -8.39 3.20 -1.12
CA SER A 369 -7.23 3.90 -1.65
C SER A 369 -6.95 3.53 -3.10
N SER A 370 -7.02 2.25 -3.45
CA SER A 370 -6.87 1.77 -4.82
C SER A 370 -7.96 2.34 -5.73
N LEU A 371 -9.20 2.33 -5.26
CA LEU A 371 -10.34 2.79 -6.01
C LEU A 371 -10.29 4.32 -6.25
N SER A 372 -10.01 5.10 -5.21
CA SER A 372 -9.88 6.55 -5.30
C SER A 372 -8.74 6.97 -6.24
N SER A 373 -7.56 6.37 -6.06
CA SER A 373 -6.36 6.73 -6.83
C SER A 373 -6.43 6.30 -8.30
N LEU A 374 -7.03 5.13 -8.57
CA LEU A 374 -7.33 4.67 -9.92
C LEU A 374 -8.24 5.66 -10.64
N VAL A 375 -9.36 6.04 -10.02
CA VAL A 375 -10.32 6.95 -10.66
C VAL A 375 -9.71 8.35 -10.83
N ASN A 376 -8.94 8.84 -9.84
CA ASN A 376 -8.21 10.10 -9.98
C ASN A 376 -7.25 10.06 -11.19
N SER A 377 -6.53 8.95 -11.37
CA SER A 377 -5.63 8.75 -12.52
C SER A 377 -6.38 8.80 -13.85
N ILE A 378 -7.54 8.13 -13.95
CA ILE A 378 -8.41 8.17 -15.14
C ILE A 378 -8.86 9.60 -15.44
N ILE A 379 -9.38 10.29 -14.44
CA ILE A 379 -9.93 11.63 -14.58
C ILE A 379 -8.83 12.62 -15.01
N VAL A 380 -7.70 12.61 -14.33
CA VAL A 380 -6.67 13.64 -14.49
C VAL A 380 -5.76 13.35 -15.68
N ASP A 381 -5.38 12.10 -15.93
CA ASP A 381 -4.41 11.76 -16.97
C ASP A 381 -5.03 11.51 -18.34
N PHE A 382 -6.33 11.21 -18.40
CA PHE A 382 -7.02 10.93 -19.66
C PHE A 382 -8.20 11.88 -19.90
N VAL A 383 -9.17 11.97 -18.98
CA VAL A 383 -10.38 12.78 -19.22
C VAL A 383 -10.06 14.27 -19.33
N LYS A 384 -9.31 14.84 -18.37
CA LYS A 384 -8.89 16.25 -18.39
C LYS A 384 -8.00 16.58 -19.60
N VAL A 385 -7.23 15.60 -20.10
CA VAL A 385 -6.33 15.79 -21.23
C VAL A 385 -7.07 15.76 -22.58
N PHE A 386 -7.90 14.73 -22.81
CA PHE A 386 -8.54 14.50 -24.11
C PHE A 386 -9.92 15.14 -24.24
N ALA A 387 -10.64 15.38 -23.13
CA ALA A 387 -11.99 15.91 -23.13
C ALA A 387 -12.08 17.27 -22.43
N LYS A 388 -11.27 18.25 -22.86
CA LYS A 388 -11.17 19.59 -22.24
C LYS A 388 -12.54 20.29 -22.09
N LYS A 389 -13.37 20.27 -23.14
CA LYS A 389 -14.73 20.88 -23.11
C LYS A 389 -15.65 20.24 -22.06
N PHE A 390 -15.55 18.92 -21.87
CA PHE A 390 -16.28 18.21 -20.82
C PHE A 390 -15.72 18.56 -19.43
N SER A 391 -14.39 18.59 -19.32
CA SER A 391 -13.66 18.78 -18.08
C SER A 391 -13.82 20.18 -17.47
N ASN A 392 -14.10 21.19 -18.30
CA ASN A 392 -14.43 22.54 -17.82
C ASN A 392 -15.75 22.59 -17.02
N ASN A 393 -16.58 21.53 -17.06
CA ASN A 393 -17.78 21.42 -16.25
C ASN A 393 -17.51 20.58 -15.00
N GLU A 394 -17.13 21.24 -13.91
CA GLU A 394 -16.80 20.62 -12.63
C GLU A 394 -17.90 19.69 -12.08
N LYS A 395 -19.18 20.03 -12.29
CA LYS A 395 -20.30 19.18 -11.84
C LYS A 395 -20.36 17.87 -12.62
N LYS A 396 -20.15 17.91 -13.95
CA LYS A 396 -20.10 16.70 -14.79
C LYS A 396 -18.88 15.85 -14.46
N LEU A 397 -17.73 16.48 -14.22
CA LEU A 397 -16.51 15.77 -13.86
C LEU A 397 -16.61 15.10 -12.49
N PHE A 398 -17.22 15.78 -11.51
CA PHE A 398 -17.55 15.22 -10.21
C PHE A 398 -18.51 14.03 -10.33
N LEU A 399 -19.59 14.15 -11.13
CA LEU A 399 -20.52 13.04 -11.35
C LEU A 399 -19.83 11.84 -12.02
N LEU A 400 -19.02 12.08 -13.05
CA LEU A 400 -18.24 11.04 -13.71
C LEU A 400 -17.31 10.33 -12.73
N SER A 401 -16.61 11.09 -11.88
CA SER A 401 -15.74 10.54 -10.83
C SER A 401 -16.51 9.56 -9.94
N LYS A 402 -17.71 9.94 -9.50
CA LYS A 402 -18.58 9.09 -8.68
C LYS A 402 -19.06 7.84 -9.42
N ILE A 403 -19.44 7.97 -10.70
CA ILE A 403 -19.84 6.83 -11.54
C ILE A 403 -18.68 5.84 -11.68
N LEU A 404 -17.47 6.34 -11.96
CA LEU A 404 -16.28 5.49 -12.11
C LEU A 404 -15.92 4.79 -10.79
N ILE A 405 -16.05 5.44 -9.63
CA ILE A 405 -15.89 4.79 -8.31
C ILE A 405 -16.87 3.63 -8.16
N GLY A 406 -18.14 3.81 -8.52
CA GLY A 406 -19.13 2.74 -8.50
C GLY A 406 -18.79 1.60 -9.45
N ALA A 407 -18.45 1.92 -10.70
CA ALA A 407 -18.17 0.95 -11.76
C ALA A 407 -16.91 0.11 -11.48
N PHE A 408 -15.77 0.75 -11.21
CA PHE A 408 -14.53 0.04 -10.88
C PHE A 408 -14.61 -0.66 -9.52
N GLY A 409 -15.38 -0.10 -8.59
CA GLY A 409 -15.68 -0.74 -7.32
C GLY A 409 -16.41 -2.06 -7.51
N ALA A 410 -17.51 -2.06 -8.27
CA ALA A 410 -18.26 -3.27 -8.62
C ALA A 410 -17.38 -4.27 -9.38
N PHE A 411 -16.57 -3.79 -10.33
CA PHE A 411 -15.63 -4.63 -11.06
C PHE A 411 -14.61 -5.31 -10.12
N GLY A 412 -14.05 -4.58 -9.16
CA GLY A 412 -13.14 -5.14 -8.14
C GLY A 412 -13.81 -6.23 -7.30
N VAL A 413 -15.08 -6.05 -6.92
CA VAL A 413 -15.87 -7.09 -6.22
C VAL A 413 -16.08 -8.32 -7.11
N ILE A 414 -16.41 -8.13 -8.39
CA ILE A 414 -16.56 -9.23 -9.36
C ILE A 414 -15.25 -9.99 -9.50
N CYS A 415 -14.10 -9.30 -9.62
CA CYS A 415 -12.80 -9.95 -9.63
C CYS A 415 -12.53 -10.73 -8.33
N GLY A 416 -12.86 -10.16 -7.17
CA GLY A 416 -12.72 -10.84 -5.88
C GLY A 416 -13.55 -12.13 -5.82
N ILE A 417 -14.80 -12.10 -6.28
CA ILE A 417 -15.66 -13.30 -6.38
C ILE A 417 -15.05 -14.29 -7.36
N ALA A 418 -14.58 -13.86 -8.54
CA ALA A 418 -13.94 -14.75 -9.50
C ALA A 418 -12.71 -15.46 -8.90
N PHE A 419 -11.92 -14.79 -8.06
CA PHE A 419 -10.82 -15.43 -7.33
C PHE A 419 -11.28 -16.42 -6.25
N THR A 420 -12.48 -16.28 -5.68
CA THR A 420 -13.04 -17.32 -4.80
C THR A 420 -13.42 -18.60 -5.54
N LEU A 421 -13.74 -18.48 -6.83
CA LEU A 421 -14.16 -19.60 -7.67
C LEU A 421 -12.98 -20.29 -8.36
N THR A 422 -11.92 -19.52 -8.62
CA THR A 422 -10.70 -20.01 -9.24
C THR A 422 -9.72 -20.34 -8.11
N ASN A 423 -9.47 -21.63 -7.84
CA ASN A 423 -8.43 -22.08 -6.90
C ASN A 423 -7.02 -21.76 -7.46
N LEU A 424 -6.76 -20.50 -7.82
CA LEU A 424 -5.47 -20.01 -8.28
C LEU A 424 -4.49 -20.20 -7.13
N GLY A 425 -3.52 -21.09 -7.31
CA GLY A 425 -2.57 -21.52 -6.28
C GLY A 425 -1.85 -20.37 -5.60
N ASP A 426 -0.64 -20.04 -6.03
CA ASP A 426 0.18 -19.01 -5.37
C ASP A 426 -0.13 -17.59 -5.87
N ILE A 427 -1.40 -17.19 -5.81
CA ILE A 427 -1.87 -15.87 -6.30
C ILE A 427 -1.12 -14.70 -5.65
N ILE A 428 -0.64 -14.88 -4.42
CA ILE A 428 0.16 -13.90 -3.70
C ILE A 428 1.51 -13.70 -4.39
N ASN A 429 2.22 -14.78 -4.72
CA ASN A 429 3.51 -14.65 -5.40
C ASN A 429 3.35 -14.11 -6.83
N TYR A 430 2.29 -14.48 -7.55
CA TYR A 430 1.99 -13.87 -8.84
C TYR A 430 1.74 -12.37 -8.74
N PHE A 431 0.95 -11.95 -7.75
CA PHE A 431 0.68 -10.54 -7.48
C PHE A 431 1.97 -9.76 -7.17
N LEU A 432 2.83 -10.29 -6.30
CA LEU A 432 4.10 -9.66 -5.96
C LEU A 432 5.05 -9.58 -7.17
N GLY A 433 5.06 -10.61 -8.03
CA GLY A 433 5.80 -10.59 -9.30
C GLY A 433 5.34 -9.46 -10.21
N VAL A 434 4.03 -9.28 -10.37
CA VAL A 434 3.43 -8.17 -11.14
C VAL A 434 3.82 -6.81 -10.55
N VAL A 435 3.79 -6.64 -9.22
CA VAL A 435 4.25 -5.41 -8.55
C VAL A 435 5.70 -5.10 -8.94
N GLY A 436 6.60 -6.07 -8.80
CA GLY A 436 8.01 -5.89 -9.12
C GLY A 436 8.24 -5.53 -10.58
N LEU A 437 7.54 -6.22 -11.49
CA LEU A 437 7.70 -6.08 -12.92
C LEU A 437 7.32 -4.69 -13.45
N PHE A 438 6.24 -4.10 -12.95
CA PHE A 438 5.76 -2.78 -13.40
C PHE A 438 6.24 -1.64 -12.51
N GLY A 439 6.33 -1.87 -11.20
CA GLY A 439 6.69 -0.86 -10.22
C GLY A 439 8.15 -0.42 -10.33
N ALA A 440 9.08 -1.36 -10.49
CA ALA A 440 10.51 -1.07 -10.52
C ALA A 440 10.94 -0.21 -11.73
N PRO A 441 10.59 -0.54 -12.99
CA PRO A 441 10.89 0.34 -14.12
C PRO A 441 10.25 1.72 -13.99
N THR A 442 9.04 1.80 -13.44
CA THR A 442 8.35 3.07 -13.19
C THR A 442 9.10 3.92 -12.16
N ALA A 443 9.53 3.33 -11.05
CA ALA A 443 10.36 4.03 -10.05
C ALA A 443 11.66 4.58 -10.68
N ALA A 444 12.33 3.78 -11.52
CA ALA A 444 13.56 4.17 -12.17
C ALA A 444 13.39 5.40 -13.09
N ILE A 445 12.31 5.50 -13.87
CA ILE A 445 12.09 6.69 -14.72
C ILE A 445 11.81 7.97 -13.91
N PHE A 446 11.16 7.87 -12.75
CA PHE A 446 11.02 9.01 -11.84
C PHE A 446 12.39 9.46 -11.31
N MET A 447 13.24 8.51 -10.93
CA MET A 447 14.61 8.80 -10.48
C MET A 447 15.45 9.45 -11.60
N LEU A 448 15.38 8.93 -12.83
CA LEU A 448 16.01 9.57 -13.99
C LEU A 448 15.49 10.99 -14.20
N GLY A 449 14.18 11.20 -14.08
CA GLY A 449 13.56 12.52 -14.20
C GLY A 449 14.10 13.52 -13.17
N MET A 450 14.08 13.15 -11.89
CA MET A 450 14.40 14.04 -10.78
C MET A 450 15.90 14.31 -10.67
N PHE A 451 16.73 13.32 -10.95
CA PHE A 451 18.17 13.37 -10.68
C PHE A 451 19.06 13.50 -11.92
N THR A 452 18.50 13.61 -13.13
CA THR A 452 19.31 13.82 -14.35
C THR A 452 18.78 14.96 -15.23
N LYS A 453 19.70 15.70 -15.83
CA LYS A 453 19.39 16.76 -16.83
C LYS A 453 19.24 16.22 -18.25
N ARG A 454 19.98 15.16 -18.56
CA ARG A 454 20.24 14.69 -19.93
C ARG A 454 19.17 13.73 -20.45
N THR A 455 18.57 12.93 -19.57
CA THR A 455 17.61 11.90 -19.98
C THR A 455 16.43 12.55 -20.70
N SER A 456 16.22 12.15 -21.95
CA SER A 456 15.06 12.51 -22.76
C SER A 456 13.91 11.54 -22.54
N TRP A 457 12.72 11.86 -23.06
CA TRP A 457 11.57 10.97 -22.95
C TRP A 457 11.75 9.65 -23.73
N ILE A 458 12.48 9.69 -24.85
CA ILE A 458 12.80 8.50 -25.66
C ILE A 458 13.72 7.59 -24.86
N SER A 459 14.79 8.14 -24.28
CA SER A 459 15.73 7.37 -23.47
C SER A 459 15.04 6.75 -22.24
N ALA A 460 14.20 7.52 -21.54
CA ALA A 460 13.42 7.02 -20.42
C ALA A 460 12.46 5.89 -20.83
N LEU A 461 11.81 6.00 -21.99
CA LEU A 461 10.94 4.95 -22.53
C LEU A 461 11.72 3.68 -22.90
N ILE A 462 12.85 3.82 -23.61
CA ILE A 462 13.72 2.68 -23.96
C ILE A 462 14.18 1.98 -22.68
N GLY A 463 14.69 2.73 -21.70
CA GLY A 463 15.08 2.17 -20.40
C GLY A 463 13.93 1.44 -19.71
N MET A 464 12.73 2.02 -19.69
CA MET A 464 11.56 1.41 -19.06
C MET A 464 11.16 0.09 -19.72
N VAL A 465 11.10 0.08 -21.06
CA VAL A 465 10.77 -1.13 -21.84
C VAL A 465 11.84 -2.19 -21.68
N THR A 466 13.13 -1.84 -21.76
CA THR A 466 14.22 -2.81 -21.59
C THR A 466 14.25 -3.39 -20.17
N GLY A 467 14.09 -2.56 -19.14
CA GLY A 467 14.03 -3.05 -17.75
C GLY A 467 12.81 -3.94 -17.49
N PHE A 468 11.65 -3.59 -18.05
CA PHE A 468 10.47 -4.46 -18.03
C PHE A 468 10.74 -5.81 -18.69
N LEU A 469 11.32 -5.82 -19.91
CA LEU A 469 11.60 -7.06 -20.63
C LEU A 469 12.61 -7.95 -19.89
N VAL A 470 13.67 -7.36 -19.33
CA VAL A 470 14.64 -8.11 -18.53
C VAL A 470 13.98 -8.68 -17.27
N GLY A 471 13.19 -7.87 -16.56
CA GLY A 471 12.42 -8.34 -15.40
C GLY A 471 11.47 -9.48 -15.76
N LEU A 472 10.76 -9.37 -16.89
CA LEU A 472 9.82 -10.37 -17.38
C LEU A 472 10.53 -11.69 -17.69
N ILE A 473 11.67 -11.62 -18.40
CA ILE A 473 12.50 -12.80 -18.71
C ILE A 473 12.91 -13.49 -17.40
N ILE A 474 13.49 -12.74 -16.45
CA ILE A 474 13.91 -13.30 -15.16
C ILE A 474 12.73 -13.97 -14.45
N TRP A 475 11.57 -13.31 -14.42
CA TRP A 475 10.39 -13.82 -13.74
C TRP A 475 9.84 -15.10 -14.40
N ILE A 476 9.80 -15.17 -15.73
CA ILE A 476 9.37 -16.37 -16.47
C ILE A 476 10.30 -17.55 -16.16
N PHE A 477 11.61 -17.34 -16.24
CA PHE A 477 12.59 -18.41 -16.02
C PHE A 477 12.76 -18.79 -14.53
N SER A 478 12.36 -17.93 -13.61
CA SER A 478 12.38 -18.20 -12.17
C SER A 478 11.09 -18.81 -11.61
N THR A 479 10.01 -18.85 -12.40
CA THR A 479 8.69 -19.31 -11.93
C THR A 479 8.35 -20.66 -12.58
N PRO A 480 8.45 -21.79 -11.85
CA PRO A 480 8.33 -23.14 -12.42
C PRO A 480 7.03 -23.37 -13.21
N ASP A 481 5.93 -22.76 -12.75
CA ASP A 481 4.61 -22.87 -13.38
C ASP A 481 4.58 -22.34 -14.83
N PHE A 482 5.45 -21.39 -15.19
CA PHE A 482 5.51 -20.83 -16.55
C PHE A 482 6.38 -21.63 -17.52
N VAL A 483 7.17 -22.56 -17.02
CA VAL A 483 8.19 -23.28 -17.79
C VAL A 483 8.00 -24.80 -17.71
N GLY A 484 6.75 -25.24 -17.50
CA GLY A 484 6.36 -26.65 -17.51
C GLY A 484 6.95 -27.46 -16.34
N GLY A 485 7.11 -26.84 -15.17
CA GLY A 485 7.63 -27.49 -13.96
C GLY A 485 9.15 -27.71 -13.96
N LYS A 486 9.87 -27.21 -14.96
CA LYS A 486 11.34 -27.27 -15.00
C LYS A 486 11.94 -26.01 -14.37
N GLU A 487 12.70 -26.16 -13.28
CA GLU A 487 13.48 -25.06 -12.72
C GLU A 487 14.71 -24.77 -13.62
N PHE A 488 14.54 -23.93 -14.64
CA PHE A 488 15.64 -23.53 -15.52
C PHE A 488 16.69 -22.71 -14.76
N VAL A 489 16.25 -21.80 -13.87
CA VAL A 489 17.14 -21.09 -12.95
C VAL A 489 16.43 -20.84 -11.61
N LYS A 490 17.11 -21.14 -10.49
CA LYS A 490 16.64 -20.76 -9.15
C LYS A 490 17.00 -19.30 -8.87
N PHE A 491 16.03 -18.41 -9.00
CA PHE A 491 16.17 -17.00 -8.63
C PHE A 491 15.11 -16.62 -7.60
N ASN A 492 15.52 -15.86 -6.58
CA ASN A 492 14.56 -15.22 -5.71
C ASN A 492 13.79 -14.12 -6.46
N SER A 493 12.47 -14.02 -6.25
CA SER A 493 11.60 -13.04 -6.91
C SER A 493 11.99 -11.58 -6.64
N GLY A 494 12.69 -11.30 -5.53
CA GLY A 494 13.23 -9.96 -5.24
C GLY A 494 14.18 -9.44 -6.33
N TRP A 495 14.86 -10.32 -7.07
CA TRP A 495 15.75 -9.93 -8.16
C TRP A 495 15.02 -9.33 -9.35
N VAL A 496 13.76 -9.72 -9.60
CA VAL A 496 12.95 -9.20 -10.73
C VAL A 496 12.86 -7.67 -10.65
N GLY A 497 12.53 -7.14 -9.47
CA GLY A 497 12.47 -5.70 -9.24
C GLY A 497 13.85 -5.04 -9.28
N VAL A 498 14.89 -5.69 -8.74
CA VAL A 498 16.26 -5.15 -8.73
C VAL A 498 16.78 -4.96 -10.15
N PHE A 499 16.75 -6.01 -10.97
CA PHE A 499 17.21 -5.93 -12.35
C PHE A 499 16.33 -4.98 -13.16
N GLY A 500 15.00 -5.05 -13.02
CA GLY A 500 14.09 -4.13 -13.70
C GLY A 500 14.44 -2.66 -13.44
N PHE A 501 14.69 -2.30 -12.17
CA PHE A 501 15.05 -0.94 -11.79
C PHE A 501 16.41 -0.50 -12.35
N PHE A 502 17.47 -1.28 -12.08
CA PHE A 502 18.84 -0.87 -12.45
C PHE A 502 19.07 -0.92 -13.95
N VAL A 503 18.48 -1.88 -14.68
CA VAL A 503 18.53 -1.90 -16.15
C VAL A 503 17.81 -0.68 -16.71
N THR A 504 16.65 -0.30 -16.18
CA THR A 504 15.97 0.93 -16.62
C THR A 504 16.81 2.18 -16.38
N LEU A 505 17.43 2.31 -15.20
CA LEU A 505 18.33 3.43 -14.91
C LEU A 505 19.52 3.47 -15.88
N LEU A 506 20.20 2.33 -16.05
CA LEU A 506 21.41 2.24 -16.86
C LEU A 506 21.11 2.50 -18.33
N VAL A 507 20.18 1.76 -18.92
CA VAL A 507 19.82 1.88 -20.34
C VAL A 507 19.20 3.26 -20.61
N GLY A 508 18.34 3.75 -19.71
CA GLY A 508 17.73 5.07 -19.86
C GLY A 508 18.75 6.21 -19.78
N TYR A 509 19.79 6.09 -18.95
CA TYR A 509 20.85 7.09 -18.90
C TYR A 509 21.81 6.97 -20.10
N LEU A 510 22.25 5.77 -20.48
CA LEU A 510 23.18 5.56 -21.59
C LEU A 510 22.58 5.97 -22.93
N THR A 511 21.32 5.64 -23.19
CA THR A 511 20.64 6.06 -24.44
C THR A 511 20.40 7.57 -24.49
N SER A 512 20.55 8.30 -23.38
CA SER A 512 20.48 9.78 -23.37
C SER A 512 21.70 10.46 -24.00
N PHE A 513 22.78 9.72 -24.25
CA PHE A 513 23.90 10.21 -25.05
C PHE A 513 23.55 10.27 -26.54
N ILE A 514 22.71 9.34 -27.01
CA ILE A 514 22.22 9.26 -28.40
C ILE A 514 20.99 10.16 -28.58
N PHE A 515 20.05 10.12 -27.64
CA PHE A 515 18.82 10.90 -27.65
C PHE A 515 18.83 11.93 -26.51
N PRO A 516 19.53 13.07 -26.67
CA PRO A 516 19.63 14.07 -25.62
C PRO A 516 18.30 14.77 -25.34
N ASN A 517 18.11 15.21 -24.10
CA ASN A 517 16.95 16.02 -23.73
C ASN A 517 16.96 17.39 -24.46
N LYS A 518 15.84 17.70 -25.12
CA LYS A 518 15.59 18.99 -25.79
C LYS A 518 14.58 19.86 -25.07
N LYS A 519 13.90 19.35 -24.04
CA LYS A 519 12.83 20.05 -23.33
C LYS A 519 13.40 20.95 -22.24
N ASN A 520 12.82 22.12 -22.04
CA ASN A 520 13.09 22.94 -20.85
C ASN A 520 12.59 22.21 -19.60
N ILE A 521 13.51 21.93 -18.68
CA ILE A 521 13.27 21.17 -17.46
C ILE A 521 13.56 22.01 -16.20
N THR A 522 13.46 23.33 -16.31
CA THR A 522 13.60 24.26 -15.18
C THR A 522 12.66 23.84 -14.05
N ASN A 523 13.19 23.72 -12.83
CA ASN A 523 12.45 23.27 -11.64
C ASN A 523 11.82 21.85 -11.72
N LEU A 524 12.27 21.00 -12.67
CA LEU A 524 11.81 19.62 -12.82
C LEU A 524 12.91 18.57 -12.54
N SER A 525 14.14 19.02 -12.29
CA SER A 525 15.26 18.22 -11.81
C SER A 525 16.04 18.97 -10.72
N TRP A 526 16.65 18.26 -9.79
CA TRP A 526 17.51 18.84 -8.74
C TRP A 526 18.64 19.71 -9.28
N HIS A 527 19.12 19.37 -10.48
CA HIS A 527 20.20 20.09 -11.10
C HIS A 527 19.72 21.38 -11.83
N THR A 528 18.41 21.59 -11.99
CA THR A 528 17.79 22.70 -12.72
C THR A 528 16.90 23.57 -11.84
N LEU A 529 17.05 23.48 -10.52
CA LEU A 529 16.33 24.33 -9.57
C LEU A 529 16.82 25.78 -9.64
N THR A 530 15.91 26.71 -9.86
CA THR A 530 16.19 28.14 -9.82
C THR A 530 16.47 28.62 -8.39
N PRO A 531 17.14 29.77 -8.20
CA PRO A 531 17.30 30.37 -6.89
C PRO A 531 15.97 30.56 -6.16
N GLU A 532 14.91 31.01 -6.85
CA GLU A 532 13.57 31.18 -6.29
C GLU A 532 13.01 29.87 -5.73
N PHE A 533 13.18 28.76 -6.46
CA PHE A 533 12.71 27.46 -6.00
C PHE A 533 13.46 26.99 -4.75
N LYS A 534 14.78 27.23 -4.70
CA LYS A 534 15.61 26.91 -3.53
C LYS A 534 15.24 27.79 -2.33
N GLU A 535 15.01 29.09 -2.55
CA GLU A 535 14.55 30.04 -1.53
C GLU A 535 13.19 29.59 -0.96
N LEU A 536 12.26 29.18 -1.82
CA LEU A 536 10.95 28.72 -1.39
C LEU A 536 11.04 27.45 -0.52
N ILE A 537 11.91 26.50 -0.85
CA ILE A 537 12.19 25.33 0.03
C ILE A 537 12.82 25.79 1.36
N ALA A 538 13.73 26.76 1.33
CA ALA A 538 14.35 27.28 2.55
C ALA A 538 13.32 27.97 3.46
N LEU A 539 12.44 28.79 2.89
CA LEU A 539 11.34 29.45 3.60
C LEU A 539 10.40 28.44 4.27
N GLU A 540 10.06 27.33 3.63
CA GLU A 540 9.25 26.27 4.26
C GLU A 540 9.88 25.78 5.57
N LYS A 541 11.20 25.58 5.58
CA LYS A 541 11.94 25.16 6.78
C LYS A 541 11.98 26.26 7.85
N THR A 542 12.18 27.51 7.44
CA THR A 542 12.21 28.66 8.35
C THR A 542 10.86 28.87 9.02
N ILE A 543 9.78 28.87 8.24
CA ILE A 543 8.40 28.96 8.73
C ILE A 543 8.10 27.81 9.70
N GLU A 544 8.57 26.59 9.41
CA GLU A 544 8.39 25.45 10.32
C GLU A 544 9.12 25.66 11.66
N LYS A 545 10.38 26.14 11.60
CA LYS A 545 11.20 26.38 12.79
C LYS A 545 10.59 27.48 13.67
N ALA A 546 10.11 28.55 13.05
CA ALA A 546 9.41 29.62 13.75
C ALA A 546 8.11 29.11 14.42
N ALA A 547 7.31 28.32 13.70
CA ALA A 547 6.09 27.71 14.25
C ALA A 547 6.38 26.79 15.45
N LYS A 548 7.44 25.98 15.41
CA LYS A 548 7.87 25.13 16.56
C LYS A 548 8.27 25.97 17.77
N LYS A 549 8.87 27.14 17.54
CA LYS A 549 9.30 28.07 18.59
C LYS A 549 8.21 29.07 19.01
N LYS A 550 6.99 28.96 18.46
CA LYS A 550 5.90 29.94 18.64
C LYS A 550 6.34 31.39 18.29
N GLN A 551 7.22 31.54 17.30
CA GLN A 551 7.69 32.82 16.80
C GLN A 551 6.83 33.31 15.63
N ASN A 552 6.73 34.63 15.45
CA ASN A 552 6.09 35.23 14.28
C ASN A 552 6.90 34.90 13.01
N ALA A 553 6.20 34.49 11.94
CA ALA A 553 6.76 34.19 10.63
C ALA A 553 5.94 34.82 9.48
N ASP A 554 5.14 35.86 9.76
CA ASP A 554 4.21 36.46 8.80
C ASP A 554 4.94 37.01 7.56
N LYS A 555 6.15 37.56 7.76
CA LYS A 555 6.99 38.06 6.65
C LYS A 555 7.45 36.92 5.74
N GLU A 556 7.92 35.83 6.31
CA GLU A 556 8.35 34.64 5.57
C GLU A 556 7.19 33.97 4.85
N ILE A 557 5.99 33.96 5.46
CA ILE A 557 4.76 33.46 4.84
C ILE A 557 4.36 34.32 3.64
N LEU A 558 4.35 35.65 3.79
CA LEU A 558 4.05 36.56 2.68
C LEU A 558 5.05 36.36 1.54
N ARG A 559 6.34 36.27 1.85
CA ARG A 559 7.40 36.04 0.86
C ARG A 559 7.27 34.69 0.15
N TYR A 560 6.89 33.66 0.90
CA TYR A 560 6.60 32.34 0.37
C TYR A 560 5.43 32.38 -0.62
N ASP A 561 4.33 33.08 -0.26
CA ASP A 561 3.16 33.21 -1.11
C ASP A 561 3.46 34.00 -2.41
N GLU A 562 4.28 35.05 -2.33
CA GLU A 562 4.78 35.78 -3.52
C GLU A 562 5.58 34.88 -4.46
N LEU A 563 6.52 34.10 -3.92
CA LEU A 563 7.37 33.19 -4.71
C LEU A 563 6.55 32.07 -5.36
N ILE A 564 5.53 31.55 -4.68
CA ILE A 564 4.60 30.59 -5.29
C ILE A 564 3.93 31.20 -6.51
N ARG A 565 3.33 32.39 -6.37
CA ARG A 565 2.64 33.06 -7.49
C ARG A 565 3.58 33.30 -8.66
N LYS A 566 4.82 33.74 -8.38
CA LYS A 566 5.84 33.95 -9.41
C LYS A 566 6.18 32.64 -10.16
N LEU A 567 6.35 31.54 -9.43
CA LEU A 567 6.63 30.23 -10.04
C LEU A 567 5.44 29.68 -10.83
N GLU A 568 4.21 29.87 -10.35
CA GLU A 568 3.00 29.46 -11.05
C GLU A 568 2.79 30.23 -12.36
N MET A 569 3.11 31.53 -12.39
CA MET A 569 3.07 32.36 -13.60
C MET A 569 4.17 32.02 -14.61
N SER A 570 5.31 31.51 -14.15
CA SER A 570 6.43 31.11 -15.03
C SER A 570 6.28 29.71 -15.65
N ALA A 571 5.28 28.96 -15.19
CA ALA A 571 5.01 27.58 -15.61
C ALA A 571 3.86 27.46 -16.63
N GLU A 572 3.15 28.56 -16.89
CA GLU A 572 2.24 28.74 -18.04
C GLU A 572 3.02 29.24 -19.25
#